data_AF-A0A957YHL7-F1
#
_entry.id   AF-A0A957YHL7-F1
#
_cell.length_a   1.000
_cell.length_b   1.000
_cell.length_c   1.000
_cell.angle_alpha   90.00
_cell.angle_beta   90.00
_cell.angle_gamma   90.00
#
_symmetry.space_group_name_H-M   'P 1'
#
loop_
_entity.id
_entity.type
_entity.pdbx_description
1 polymer ?
#
loop_
_entity_poly.entity_id
_entity_poly.type
_entity_poly.pdbx_seq_one_letter_code
_entity_poly.pdbx_strand_id
1 'polypeptide(L)'
;HTYAYCLLPNHFHFLVQIRSEDVLFDHAQTLYPDKKLIRTDFSYPRFAMQQFSNFFNGYTKAYNKMYERRGALFIDYLRRKRVENERYFLRLIHYIHYNPVHHQFCRDPAEWPYSSYQAVLSRQETKVAKETVLFWIGLAEQRPTALFIKDHRK
;
A
#
# COMPACT_ATOMS: atom_id res chain seq x y z
N HIS A 1 -0.79 7.27 -5.65
CA HIS A 1 0.48 7.45 -4.93
C HIS A 1 0.66 6.33 -3.92
N THR A 2 1.89 5.94 -3.59
CA THR A 2 2.18 5.01 -2.48
C THR A 2 2.65 5.81 -1.28
N TYR A 3 1.96 5.67 -0.14
CA TYR A 3 2.30 6.40 1.08
C TYR A 3 3.11 5.54 2.05
N ALA A 4 2.67 4.30 2.28
CA ALA A 4 3.39 3.37 3.14
C ALA A 4 3.29 1.95 2.61
N TYR A 5 4.33 1.15 2.84
CA TYR A 5 4.27 -0.30 2.68
C TYR A 5 5.14 -1.02 3.70
N CYS A 6 4.79 -2.26 3.99
CA CYS A 6 5.61 -3.20 4.75
C CYS A 6 5.40 -4.60 4.20
N LEU A 7 6.50 -5.29 3.90
CA LEU A 7 6.52 -6.67 3.44
C LEU A 7 7.06 -7.54 4.57
N LEU A 8 6.27 -8.52 4.98
CA LEU A 8 6.65 -9.54 5.95
C LEU A 8 6.73 -10.91 5.26
N PRO A 9 7.39 -11.91 5.87
CA PRO A 9 7.52 -13.23 5.27
C PRO A 9 6.19 -13.91 4.89
N ASN A 10 5.12 -13.63 5.63
CA ASN A 10 3.81 -14.28 5.46
C ASN A 10 2.70 -13.37 4.96
N HIS A 11 2.87 -12.03 4.98
CA HIS A 11 1.86 -11.08 4.51
C HIS A 11 2.47 -9.71 4.22
N PHE A 12 1.67 -8.79 3.69
CA PHE A 12 2.10 -7.43 3.40
C PHE A 12 0.99 -6.43 3.66
N HIS A 13 1.37 -5.17 3.88
CA HIS A 13 0.46 -4.04 4.01
C HIS A 13 0.85 -2.93 3.04
N PHE A 14 -0.15 -2.31 2.43
CA PHE A 14 0.02 -1.16 1.53
C PHE A 14 -0.98 -0.06 1.91
N LEU A 15 -0.50 1.17 2.00
CA LEU A 15 -1.31 2.37 2.06
C LEU A 15 -1.08 3.15 0.76
N VAL A 16 -2.07 3.12 -0.12
CA VAL A 16 -2.00 3.68 -1.47
C VAL A 16 -3.22 4.53 -1.78
N GLN A 17 -3.02 5.53 -2.62
CA GLN A 17 -4.08 6.29 -3.26
C GLN A 17 -4.35 5.69 -4.65
N ILE A 18 -5.59 5.24 -4.85
CA ILE A 18 -6.11 4.90 -6.17
C ILE A 18 -6.19 6.19 -7.02
N ARG A 19 -5.85 6.07 -8.31
CA ARG A 19 -5.91 7.22 -9.23
C ARG A 19 -7.36 7.69 -9.41
N SER A 20 -7.51 8.93 -9.87
CA SER A 20 -8.84 9.50 -10.15
C SER A 20 -9.59 8.67 -11.18
N GLU A 21 -10.92 8.82 -11.16
CA GLU A 21 -11.81 8.12 -12.10
C GLU A 21 -11.43 8.41 -13.56
N ASP A 22 -11.10 9.65 -13.90
CA ASP A 22 -10.66 10.01 -15.25
C ASP A 22 -9.42 9.22 -15.70
N VAL A 23 -8.39 9.19 -14.86
CA VAL A 23 -7.15 8.46 -15.16
C VAL A 23 -7.42 6.95 -15.29
N LEU A 24 -8.31 6.40 -14.46
CA LEU A 24 -8.68 4.99 -14.55
C LEU A 24 -9.48 4.69 -15.82
N PHE A 25 -10.40 5.57 -16.20
CA PHE A 25 -11.23 5.40 -17.39
C PHE A 25 -10.40 5.48 -18.67
N ASP A 26 -9.54 6.50 -18.79
CA ASP A 26 -8.67 6.70 -19.96
C ASP A 26 -7.68 5.52 -20.11
N HIS A 27 -7.16 5.02 -18.98
CA HIS A 27 -6.35 3.81 -18.99
C HIS A 27 -7.13 2.58 -19.43
N ALA A 28 -8.38 2.42 -18.99
CA ALA A 28 -9.24 1.32 -19.42
C ALA A 28 -9.52 1.37 -20.94
N GLN A 29 -9.72 2.56 -21.51
CA GLN A 29 -9.89 2.73 -22.95
C GLN A 29 -8.63 2.32 -23.72
N THR A 30 -7.44 2.65 -23.20
CA THR A 30 -6.17 2.26 -23.79
C THR A 30 -5.97 0.73 -23.77
N LEU A 31 -6.38 0.07 -22.68
CA LEU A 31 -6.28 -1.39 -22.55
C LEU A 31 -7.31 -2.16 -23.39
N TYR A 32 -8.46 -1.55 -23.69
CA TYR A 32 -9.56 -2.19 -24.39
C TYR A 32 -10.09 -1.29 -25.52
N PRO A 33 -9.27 -1.02 -26.56
CA PRO A 33 -9.62 -0.07 -27.61
C PRO A 33 -10.89 -0.46 -28.37
N ASP A 34 -11.16 -1.75 -28.50
CA ASP A 34 -12.33 -2.27 -29.22
C ASP A 34 -13.62 -2.26 -28.39
N LYS A 35 -13.54 -1.93 -27.09
CA LYS A 35 -14.71 -1.88 -26.21
C LYS A 35 -15.26 -0.47 -26.11
N LYS A 36 -16.54 -0.31 -26.43
CA LYS A 36 -17.28 0.93 -26.15
C LYS A 36 -17.54 1.05 -24.64
N LEU A 37 -16.60 1.67 -23.91
CA LEU A 37 -16.75 1.97 -22.49
C LEU A 37 -17.60 3.24 -22.30
N ILE A 38 -18.51 3.20 -21.33
CA ILE A 38 -19.37 4.33 -20.95
C ILE A 38 -19.06 4.67 -19.50
N ARG A 39 -18.79 5.95 -19.20
CA ARG A 39 -18.36 6.40 -17.86
C ARG A 39 -19.37 6.07 -16.76
N THR A 40 -20.66 6.20 -17.04
CA THR A 40 -21.75 5.94 -16.08
C THR A 40 -21.85 4.47 -15.68
N ASP A 41 -21.46 3.56 -16.58
CA ASP A 41 -21.61 2.12 -16.39
C ASP A 41 -20.29 1.47 -15.95
N PHE A 42 -19.22 2.27 -15.86
CA PHE A 42 -17.88 1.78 -15.56
C PHE A 42 -17.68 1.58 -14.06
N SER A 43 -17.38 0.34 -13.66
CA SER A 43 -17.07 0.02 -12.26
C SER A 43 -15.60 0.30 -11.93
N TYR A 44 -15.28 1.52 -11.49
CA TYR A 44 -13.94 1.91 -11.07
C TYR A 44 -13.33 1.01 -9.97
N PRO A 45 -14.06 0.63 -8.90
CA PRO A 45 -13.49 -0.22 -7.86
C PRO A 45 -13.15 -1.62 -8.34
N ARG A 46 -13.89 -2.15 -9.33
CA ARG A 46 -13.63 -3.45 -9.94
C ARG A 46 -12.42 -3.37 -10.87
N PHE A 47 -12.36 -2.35 -11.72
CA PHE A 47 -11.23 -2.14 -12.62
C PHE A 47 -9.92 -1.96 -11.84
N ALA A 48 -9.92 -1.16 -10.78
CA ALA A 48 -8.75 -1.00 -9.92
C ALA A 48 -8.28 -2.33 -9.31
N MET A 49 -9.20 -3.19 -8.85
CA MET A 49 -8.82 -4.51 -8.33
C MET A 49 -8.35 -5.49 -9.39
N GLN A 50 -8.86 -5.38 -10.61
CA GLN A 50 -8.35 -6.17 -11.72
C GLN A 50 -6.86 -5.87 -11.94
N GLN A 51 -6.42 -4.62 -11.79
CA GLN A 51 -4.99 -4.26 -11.90
C GLN A 51 -4.14 -4.93 -10.82
N PHE A 52 -4.61 -4.96 -9.57
CA PHE A 52 -3.95 -5.70 -8.50
C PHE A 52 -3.92 -7.21 -8.77
N SER A 53 -5.03 -7.78 -9.22
CA SER A 53 -5.11 -9.20 -9.60
C SER A 53 -4.10 -9.55 -10.69
N ASN A 54 -4.01 -8.72 -11.74
CA ASN A 54 -3.03 -8.90 -12.81
C ASN A 54 -1.60 -8.84 -12.28
N PHE A 55 -1.31 -7.87 -11.40
CA PHE A 55 0.01 -7.74 -10.75
C PHE A 55 0.38 -8.99 -9.93
N PHE A 56 -0.51 -9.45 -9.03
CA PHE A 56 -0.25 -10.62 -8.19
C PHE A 56 -0.14 -11.91 -9.00
N ASN A 57 -0.94 -12.07 -10.05
CA ASN A 57 -0.85 -13.21 -10.96
C ASN A 57 0.47 -13.19 -11.74
N GLY A 58 0.91 -12.02 -12.21
CA GLY A 58 2.22 -11.86 -12.85
C GLY A 58 3.36 -12.24 -11.91
N TYR A 59 3.34 -11.73 -10.67
CA TYR A 59 4.33 -12.07 -9.65
C TYR A 59 4.32 -13.56 -9.30
N THR A 60 3.13 -14.16 -9.11
CA THR A 60 2.98 -15.60 -8.83
C THR A 60 3.61 -16.45 -9.93
N LYS A 61 3.36 -16.11 -11.21
CA LYS A 61 3.95 -16.81 -12.36
C LYS A 61 5.48 -16.70 -12.36
N ALA A 62 6.01 -15.51 -12.12
CA ALA A 62 7.46 -15.28 -12.07
C ALA A 62 8.12 -16.04 -10.91
N TYR A 63 7.53 -15.98 -9.72
CA TYR A 63 7.99 -16.70 -8.53
C TYR A 63 7.96 -18.21 -8.74
N ASN A 64 6.84 -18.75 -9.24
CA ASN A 64 6.72 -20.16 -9.55
C ASN A 64 7.76 -20.63 -10.57
N LYS A 65 8.03 -19.82 -11.60
CA LYS A 65 9.10 -20.11 -12.57
C LYS A 65 10.49 -20.10 -11.92
N MET A 66 10.77 -19.14 -11.04
CA MET A 66 12.07 -18.99 -10.37
C MET A 66 12.39 -20.15 -9.41
N TYR A 67 11.38 -20.65 -8.70
CA TYR A 67 11.54 -21.68 -7.66
C TYR A 67 11.00 -23.06 -8.07
N GLU A 68 10.70 -23.26 -9.36
CA GLU A 68 10.13 -24.51 -9.90
C GLU A 68 8.87 -24.99 -9.17
N ARG A 69 8.08 -24.05 -8.65
CA ARG A 69 6.84 -24.31 -7.92
C ARG A 69 5.63 -24.32 -8.85
N ARG A 70 4.54 -24.91 -8.37
CA ARG A 70 3.21 -24.86 -8.99
C ARG A 70 2.18 -24.42 -7.96
N GLY A 71 1.04 -23.90 -8.45
CA GLY A 71 -0.09 -23.49 -7.62
C GLY A 71 -0.10 -22.01 -7.24
N ALA A 72 -1.05 -21.66 -6.37
CA ALA A 72 -1.23 -20.28 -5.90
C ALA A 72 -0.13 -19.90 -4.90
N LEU A 73 0.33 -18.64 -4.98
CA LEU A 73 1.24 -18.05 -4.00
C LEU A 73 0.47 -17.26 -2.93
N PHE A 74 -0.60 -16.58 -3.31
CA PHE A 74 -1.46 -15.83 -2.41
C PHE A 74 -2.72 -16.65 -2.08
N ILE A 75 -3.08 -16.71 -0.80
CA ILE A 75 -4.13 -17.60 -0.28
C ILE A 75 -5.54 -17.03 -0.50
N ASP A 76 -5.70 -15.71 -0.49
CA ASP A 76 -7.01 -15.05 -0.46
C ASP A 76 -7.02 -13.75 -1.30
N TYR A 77 -8.19 -13.18 -1.49
CA TYR A 77 -8.34 -11.87 -2.11
C TYR A 77 -7.72 -10.76 -1.26
N LEU A 78 -7.30 -9.68 -1.92
CA LEU A 78 -6.77 -8.50 -1.25
C LEU A 78 -7.84 -7.89 -0.34
N ARG A 79 -7.58 -7.88 0.97
CA ARG A 79 -8.38 -7.11 1.92
C ARG A 79 -8.10 -5.63 1.72
N ARG A 80 -9.17 -4.84 1.60
CA ARG A 80 -9.08 -3.39 1.36
C ARG A 80 -10.04 -2.65 2.26
N LYS A 81 -9.58 -1.53 2.83
CA LYS A 81 -10.39 -0.63 3.64
C LYS A 81 -10.14 0.80 3.19
N ARG A 82 -11.21 1.54 2.90
CA ARG A 82 -11.12 2.96 2.54
C ARG A 82 -10.62 3.75 3.75
N VAL A 83 -9.73 4.70 3.50
CA VAL A 83 -9.29 5.67 4.50
C VAL A 83 -10.22 6.87 4.43
N GLU A 84 -10.90 7.17 5.54
CA GLU A 84 -11.99 8.16 5.58
C GLU A 84 -11.58 9.48 6.25
N ASN A 85 -10.52 9.48 7.05
CA ASN A 85 -10.07 10.67 7.76
C ASN A 85 -8.55 10.67 8.02
N GLU A 86 -8.04 11.86 8.31
CA GLU A 86 -6.61 12.15 8.54
C GLU A 86 -6.04 11.35 9.73
N ARG A 87 -6.80 11.27 10.83
CA ARG A 87 -6.36 10.55 12.03
C ARG A 87 -6.14 9.07 11.73
N TYR A 88 -7.04 8.47 10.94
CA TYR A 88 -6.91 7.09 10.53
C TYR A 88 -5.76 6.90 9.55
N PHE A 89 -5.55 7.83 8.62
CA PHE A 89 -4.40 7.84 7.71
C PHE A 89 -3.06 7.79 8.47
N LEU A 90 -2.88 8.68 9.45
CA LEU A 90 -1.68 8.72 10.29
C LEU A 90 -1.48 7.43 11.10
N ARG A 91 -2.56 6.92 11.71
CA ARG A 91 -2.50 5.66 12.45
C ARG A 91 -2.08 4.50 11.55
N LEU A 92 -2.53 4.47 10.29
CA LEU A 92 -2.14 3.44 9.34
C LEU A 92 -0.67 3.55 8.94
N ILE A 93 -0.12 4.75 8.74
CA ILE A 93 1.31 4.92 8.48
C ILE A 93 2.13 4.30 9.63
N HIS A 94 1.83 4.70 10.87
CA HIS A 94 2.49 4.17 12.05
C HIS A 94 2.35 2.64 12.15
N TYR A 95 1.11 2.14 12.07
CA TYR A 95 0.82 0.72 12.15
C TYR A 95 1.58 -0.11 11.11
N ILE A 96 1.62 0.36 9.85
CA ILE A 96 2.29 -0.35 8.75
C ILE A 96 3.80 -0.43 9.00
N HIS A 97 4.44 0.68 9.40
CA HIS A 97 5.88 0.69 9.66
C HIS A 97 6.26 -0.05 10.93
N TYR A 98 5.40 -0.07 11.94
CA TYR A 98 5.64 -0.77 13.21
C TYR A 98 5.33 -2.28 13.13
N ASN A 99 4.75 -2.74 12.03
CA ASN A 99 4.33 -4.13 11.87
C ASN A 99 5.47 -5.16 12.04
N PRO A 100 6.71 -4.94 11.54
CA PRO A 100 7.84 -5.82 11.79
C PRO A 100 8.20 -5.95 13.27
N VAL A 101 8.13 -4.85 14.03
CA VAL A 101 8.39 -4.84 15.48
C VAL A 101 7.30 -5.59 16.22
N HIS A 102 6.03 -5.35 15.87
CA HIS A 102 4.89 -6.08 16.42
C HIS A 102 5.00 -7.60 16.20
N HIS A 103 5.49 -8.02 15.04
CA HIS A 103 5.74 -9.43 14.70
C HIS A 103 7.14 -9.94 15.13
N GLN A 104 7.88 -9.16 15.93
CA GLN A 104 9.17 -9.52 16.52
C GLN A 104 10.29 -9.83 15.50
N PHE A 105 10.18 -9.30 14.27
CA PHE A 105 11.23 -9.42 13.26
C PHE A 105 12.40 -8.46 13.47
N CYS A 106 12.17 -7.34 14.16
CA CYS A 106 13.19 -6.36 14.53
C CYS A 106 12.80 -5.62 15.83
N ARG A 107 13.72 -4.84 16.40
CA ARG A 107 13.47 -4.04 17.60
C ARG A 107 13.03 -2.61 17.27
N ASP A 108 13.49 -2.11 16.13
CA ASP A 108 13.16 -0.77 15.63
C ASP A 108 12.65 -0.85 14.17
N PRO A 109 11.60 -0.09 13.78
CA PRO A 109 11.13 -0.05 12.39
C PRO A 109 12.22 0.29 11.37
N ALA A 110 13.23 1.07 11.75
CA ALA A 110 14.37 1.42 10.92
C ALA A 110 15.26 0.22 10.56
N GLU A 111 15.25 -0.84 11.36
CA GLU A 111 16.05 -2.05 11.12
C GLU A 111 15.44 -2.95 10.05
N TRP A 112 14.16 -2.76 9.68
CA TRP A 112 13.48 -3.61 8.71
C TRP A 112 13.56 -3.03 7.27
N PRO A 113 14.43 -3.58 6.40
CA PRO A 113 14.67 -3.00 5.07
C PRO A 113 13.49 -3.20 4.11
N TYR A 114 12.59 -4.14 4.40
CA TYR A 114 11.45 -4.47 3.52
C TYR A 114 10.20 -3.62 3.84
N SER A 115 10.40 -2.38 4.28
CA SER A 115 9.33 -1.40 4.50
C SER A 115 9.67 -0.07 3.86
N SER A 116 8.67 0.78 3.69
CA SER A 116 8.89 2.15 3.20
C SER A 116 9.43 3.10 4.27
N TYR A 117 9.69 2.65 5.50
CA TYR A 117 10.10 3.53 6.60
C TYR A 117 11.40 4.28 6.25
N GLN A 118 12.43 3.55 5.82
CA GLN A 118 13.70 4.15 5.39
C GLN A 118 13.52 5.01 4.13
N ALA A 119 12.65 4.61 3.20
CA ALA A 119 12.37 5.38 1.99
C ALA A 119 11.72 6.74 2.29
N VAL A 120 10.88 6.82 3.32
CA VAL A 120 10.28 8.07 3.79
C VAL A 120 11.34 9.01 4.40
N LEU A 121 12.28 8.46 5.17
CA LEU A 121 13.36 9.22 5.81
C LEU A 121 14.52 9.56 4.86
N SER A 122 14.60 8.88 3.72
CA SER A 122 15.69 9.06 2.77
C SER A 122 15.62 10.40 2.05
N ARG A 123 16.80 11.02 1.87
CA ARG A 123 16.96 12.21 1.03
C ARG A 123 16.91 11.88 -0.46
N GLN A 124 17.12 10.62 -0.84
CA GLN A 124 17.09 10.19 -2.24
C GLN A 124 15.66 10.20 -2.80
N GLU A 125 15.54 10.32 -4.11
CA GLU A 125 14.25 10.20 -4.78
C GLU A 125 13.72 8.77 -4.65
N THR A 126 12.45 8.62 -4.29
CA THR A 126 11.80 7.32 -4.18
C THR A 126 10.40 7.37 -4.78
N LYS A 127 9.82 6.21 -5.09
CA LYS A 127 8.43 6.11 -5.56
C LYS A 127 7.39 6.30 -4.45
N VAL A 128 7.84 6.48 -3.21
CA VAL A 128 6.98 6.76 -2.05
C VAL A 128 6.73 8.26 -1.99
N ALA A 129 5.49 8.66 -1.74
CA ALA A 129 5.11 10.06 -1.58
C ALA A 129 5.57 10.60 -0.21
N LYS A 130 6.90 10.66 -0.03
CA LYS A 130 7.55 10.96 1.25
C LYS A 130 7.22 12.37 1.75
N GLU A 131 7.10 13.35 0.86
CA GLU A 131 6.77 14.73 1.21
C GLU A 131 5.37 14.81 1.81
N THR A 132 4.41 14.09 1.22
CA THR A 132 3.05 13.99 1.77
C THR A 132 3.06 13.31 3.14
N VAL A 133 3.77 12.19 3.27
CA VAL A 133 3.85 11.44 4.54
C VAL A 133 4.48 12.30 5.64
N LEU A 134 5.62 12.94 5.37
CA LEU A 134 6.33 13.80 6.30
C LEU A 134 5.51 15.04 6.69
N PHE A 135 4.81 15.65 5.73
CA PHE A 135 3.89 16.75 6.01
C PHE A 135 2.82 16.35 7.02
N TRP A 136 2.17 15.19 6.81
CA TRP A 136 1.14 14.71 7.72
C TRP A 136 1.70 14.36 9.11
N ILE A 137 2.88 13.73 9.17
CA ILE A 137 3.55 13.40 10.44
C ILE A 137 3.90 14.69 11.20
N GLY A 138 4.53 15.67 10.54
CA GLY A 138 4.88 16.95 11.17
C GLY A 138 3.67 17.74 11.68
N LEU A 139 2.55 17.72 10.95
CA LEU A 139 1.29 18.29 11.44
C LEU A 139 0.76 17.57 12.67
N ALA A 140 0.95 16.25 12.78
CA ALA A 140 0.52 15.48 13.94
C ALA A 140 1.34 15.85 15.19
N GLU A 141 2.64 16.11 15.05
CA GLU A 141 3.54 16.52 16.13
C GLU A 141 3.21 17.93 16.68
N GLN A 142 2.70 18.82 15.83
CA GLN A 142 2.27 20.17 16.22
C GLN A 142 0.89 20.22 16.88
N ARG A 143 0.07 19.17 16.72
CA ARG A 143 -1.24 19.05 17.38
C ARG A 143 -1.02 18.45 18.79
N PRO A 144 -1.64 18.97 19.87
CA PRO A 144 -1.49 18.45 21.24
C PRO A 144 -2.19 17.09 21.45
N THR A 145 -1.94 16.11 20.60
CA THR A 145 -2.56 14.78 20.64
C THR A 145 -1.59 13.80 21.26
N ALA A 146 -1.57 13.79 22.59
CA ALA A 146 -0.77 12.91 23.45
C ALA A 146 -1.17 11.40 23.40
N LEU A 147 -1.38 10.82 22.21
CA LEU A 147 -1.87 9.43 22.09
C LEU A 147 -1.08 8.50 21.16
N PHE A 148 0.01 8.95 20.53
CA PHE A 148 0.63 8.15 19.47
C PHE A 148 1.62 7.05 19.93
N ILE A 149 1.95 6.93 21.22
CA ILE A 149 2.99 5.99 21.70
C ILE A 149 2.46 4.87 22.63
N LYS A 150 1.24 4.95 23.16
CA LYS A 150 0.81 4.02 24.25
C LYS A 150 0.00 2.78 23.85
N ASP A 151 -0.48 2.66 22.61
CA ASP A 151 -1.55 1.68 22.31
C ASP A 151 -1.12 0.41 21.57
N HIS A 152 0.17 0.09 21.54
CA HIS A 152 0.69 -1.16 20.96
C HIS A 152 1.43 -2.07 21.96
N ARG A 153 1.22 -1.85 23.27
CA ARG A 153 1.54 -2.83 24.31
C ARG A 153 0.26 -3.52 24.79
N LYS A 154 -0.27 -4.45 24.00
CA LYS A 154 -1.12 -5.54 24.49
C LYS A 154 -0.82 -6.79 23.68
#